data_AF-E6KZI0-F1
#
_entry.id   AF-E6KZI0-F1
#
_cell.length_a   1.000
_cell.length_b   1.000
_cell.length_c   1.000
_cell.angle_alpha   90.00
_cell.angle_beta   90.00
_cell.angle_gamma   90.00
#
_symmetry.space_group_name_H-M   'P 1'
#
loop_
_entity.id
_entity.type
_entity.pdbx_description
1 polymer ?
#
loop_
_entity_poly.entity_id
_entity_poly.type
_entity_poly.pdbx_seq_one_letter_code
_entity_poly.pdbx_strand_id
1 'polypeptide(L)'
;MKVSNQYKGKLSFNPLHAEYAQISRQFKLIHDSNQRCLEVYPDDFHHKLKMRGECADLVERLKGGGKLFNELAKAADLTKEQTALLKDFNQANGYLISKFAEVVTQIERLQVVANA
;
A
#
# COMPACT_ATOMS: atom_id res chain seq x y z
N MET A 1 -20.55 -12.88 -1.40
CA MET A 1 -20.02 -11.63 -1.97
C MET A 1 -18.71 -11.96 -2.69
N LYS A 2 -18.61 -11.79 -4.01
CA LYS A 2 -17.36 -12.08 -4.75
C LYS A 2 -16.34 -10.99 -4.42
N VAL A 3 -15.34 -11.32 -3.61
CA VAL A 3 -14.16 -10.46 -3.44
C VAL A 3 -13.42 -10.49 -4.77
N SER A 4 -13.59 -9.44 -5.57
CA SER A 4 -12.93 -9.33 -6.86
C SER A 4 -11.42 -9.26 -6.64
N ASN A 5 -10.72 -10.29 -7.12
CA ASN A 5 -9.27 -10.46 -7.07
C ASN A 5 -8.55 -9.48 -8.03
N GLN A 6 -8.96 -8.21 -8.05
CA GLN A 6 -8.59 -7.21 -9.06
C GLN A 6 -7.19 -6.62 -8.87
N TYR A 7 -6.47 -6.95 -7.79
CA TYR A 7 -5.12 -6.41 -7.54
C TYR A 7 -3.97 -7.29 -8.04
N LYS A 8 -4.25 -8.42 -8.71
CA LYS A 8 -3.18 -9.26 -9.29
C LYS A 8 -2.73 -8.84 -10.70
N GLY A 9 -3.35 -7.83 -11.30
CA GLY A 9 -3.23 -7.58 -12.74
C GLY A 9 -1.98 -6.84 -13.23
N LYS A 10 -1.34 -5.96 -12.44
CA LYS A 10 -0.18 -5.15 -12.89
C LYS A 10 0.85 -4.76 -11.80
N LEU A 11 0.67 -5.20 -10.55
CA LEU A 11 1.54 -4.84 -9.42
C LEU A 11 2.81 -5.71 -9.26
N SER A 12 2.96 -6.78 -10.06
CA SER A 12 3.98 -7.82 -9.85
C SER A 12 5.40 -7.48 -10.31
N PHE A 13 5.69 -6.27 -10.80
CA PHE A 13 7.02 -5.91 -11.31
C PHE A 13 7.48 -4.49 -10.93
N ASN A 14 7.10 -3.99 -9.76
CA ASN A 14 7.80 -2.83 -9.22
C ASN A 14 9.15 -3.30 -8.65
N PRO A 15 10.30 -2.88 -9.21
CA PRO A 15 11.62 -3.39 -8.82
C PRO A 15 11.93 -3.11 -7.34
N LEU A 16 11.33 -2.06 -6.77
CA LEU A 16 11.52 -1.69 -5.36
C LEU A 16 11.03 -2.75 -4.38
N HIS A 17 10.13 -3.66 -4.78
CA HIS A 17 9.77 -4.81 -3.94
C HIS A 17 10.98 -5.73 -3.68
N ALA A 18 11.90 -5.87 -4.65
CA ALA A 18 13.12 -6.65 -4.50
C ALA A 18 14.27 -5.81 -3.93
N GLU A 19 14.44 -4.57 -4.41
CA GLU A 19 15.54 -3.69 -4.00
C GLU A 19 15.39 -3.24 -2.54
N TYR A 20 14.17 -2.94 -2.08
CA TYR A 20 13.91 -2.51 -0.71
C TYR A 20 13.49 -3.67 0.20
N ALA A 21 14.29 -4.74 0.19
CA ALA A 21 14.03 -5.95 0.96
C ALA A 21 13.81 -5.68 2.46
N GLN A 22 14.60 -4.78 3.08
CA GLN A 22 14.48 -4.48 4.50
C GLN A 22 13.20 -3.69 4.85
N ILE A 23 12.79 -2.73 3.99
CA ILE A 23 11.53 -2.00 4.17
C ILE A 23 10.34 -2.94 3.94
N SER A 24 10.40 -3.74 2.87
CA SER A 24 9.38 -4.77 2.61
C SER A 24 9.23 -5.74 3.78
N ARG A 25 10.32 -6.07 4.47
CA ARG A 25 10.30 -6.87 5.69
C ARG A 25 9.57 -6.17 6.84
N GLN A 26 9.65 -4.84 6.98
CA GLN A 26 8.87 -4.12 8.00
C GLN A 26 7.37 -4.25 7.76
N PHE A 27 6.92 -4.18 6.50
CA PHE A 27 5.52 -4.46 6.17
C PHE A 27 5.17 -5.91 6.54
N LYS A 28 6.00 -6.90 6.21
CA LYS A 28 5.76 -8.28 6.66
C LYS A 28 5.61 -8.40 8.18
N LEU A 29 6.45 -7.70 8.95
CA LEU A 29 6.34 -7.70 10.42
C LEU A 29 5.04 -7.05 10.90
N ILE A 30 4.54 -6.01 10.22
CA ILE A 30 3.20 -5.46 10.46
C ILE A 30 2.14 -6.53 10.22
N HIS A 31 2.24 -7.27 9.10
CA HIS A 31 1.31 -8.34 8.79
C HIS A 31 1.29 -9.43 9.87
N ASP A 32 2.46 -9.90 10.29
CA ASP A 32 2.61 -10.91 11.34
C ASP A 32 2.07 -10.38 12.69
N SER A 33 2.32 -9.10 13.01
CA SER A 33 1.79 -8.43 14.21
C SER A 33 0.26 -8.32 14.21
N ASN A 34 -0.36 -8.02 13.06
CA ASN A 34 -1.80 -7.92 12.95
C ASN A 34 -2.48 -9.27 13.22
N GLN A 35 -1.95 -10.33 12.62
CA GLN A 35 -2.42 -11.70 12.88
C GLN A 35 -2.32 -12.06 14.36
N ARG A 36 -1.14 -11.84 14.95
CA ARG A 36 -0.90 -12.16 16.37
C ARG A 36 -1.79 -11.34 17.32
N CYS A 37 -2.11 -10.10 16.98
CA CYS A 37 -3.02 -9.28 17.77
C CYS A 37 -4.40 -9.93 17.86
N LEU A 38 -4.93 -10.45 16.75
CA LEU A 38 -6.23 -11.12 16.76
C LEU A 38 -6.20 -12.42 17.60
N GLU A 39 -5.10 -13.17 17.52
CA GLU A 39 -4.95 -14.44 18.22
C GLU A 39 -4.78 -14.29 19.74
N VAL A 40 -4.06 -13.26 20.17
CA VAL A 40 -3.65 -13.11 21.58
C VAL A 40 -4.45 -12.03 22.31
N TYR A 41 -4.88 -10.98 21.61
CA TYR A 41 -5.54 -9.80 22.18
C TYR A 41 -6.74 -9.36 21.31
N PRO A 42 -7.77 -10.23 21.14
CA PRO A 42 -8.89 -9.94 20.24
C PRO A 42 -9.67 -8.67 20.61
N ASP A 43 -9.81 -8.36 21.91
CA ASP A 43 -10.51 -7.15 22.38
C ASP A 43 -9.77 -5.85 22.00
N ASP A 44 -8.45 -5.93 21.82
CA ASP A 44 -7.60 -4.81 21.42
C ASP A 44 -7.46 -4.65 19.89
N PHE A 45 -8.13 -5.50 19.11
CA PHE A 45 -8.03 -5.49 17.64
C PHE A 45 -8.54 -4.19 17.01
N HIS A 46 -9.33 -3.39 17.74
CA HIS A 46 -9.79 -2.07 17.31
C HIS A 46 -8.62 -1.11 16.97
N HIS A 47 -7.44 -1.26 17.58
CA HIS A 47 -6.25 -0.52 17.20
C HIS A 47 -5.76 -0.87 15.78
N LYS A 48 -5.93 -2.13 15.35
CA LYS A 48 -5.63 -2.54 13.97
C LYS A 48 -6.65 -1.97 12.99
N LEU A 49 -7.92 -1.88 13.39
CA LEU A 49 -8.94 -1.20 12.57
C LEU A 49 -8.63 0.29 12.37
N LYS A 50 -8.06 0.96 13.37
CA LYS A 50 -7.55 2.33 13.23
C LYS A 50 -6.38 2.39 12.25
N MET A 51 -5.38 1.51 12.39
CA MET A 51 -4.24 1.41 11.46
C MET A 51 -4.70 1.19 10.00
N ARG A 52 -5.73 0.37 9.79
CA ARG A 52 -6.35 0.18 8.47
C ARG A 52 -6.88 1.51 7.93
N GLY A 53 -7.58 2.30 8.73
CA GLY A 53 -8.08 3.62 8.33
C GLY A 53 -6.96 4.59 7.95
N GLU A 54 -5.90 4.63 8.74
CA GLU A 54 -4.70 5.45 8.47
C GLU A 54 -4.01 5.02 7.16
N CYS A 55 -3.83 3.73 6.93
CA CYS A 55 -3.24 3.21 5.70
C CYS A 55 -4.12 3.49 4.47
N ALA A 56 -5.45 3.39 4.60
CA ALA A 56 -6.38 3.71 3.53
C ALA A 56 -6.34 5.20 3.15
N ASP A 57 -6.32 6.10 4.15
CA ASP A 57 -6.16 7.55 3.91
C ASP A 57 -4.83 7.86 3.20
N LEU A 58 -3.72 7.25 3.63
CA LEU A 58 -2.42 7.41 2.96
C LEU A 58 -2.47 6.94 1.49
N VAL A 59 -3.08 5.78 1.20
CA VAL A 59 -3.24 5.29 -0.18
C VAL A 59 -3.97 6.30 -1.05
N GLU A 60 -5.08 6.87 -0.57
CA GLU A 60 -5.85 7.82 -1.36
C GLU A 60 -5.10 9.14 -1.57
N ARG A 61 -4.37 9.64 -0.56
CA ARG A 61 -3.50 10.82 -0.72
C ARG A 61 -2.38 10.59 -1.73
N LEU A 62 -1.72 9.43 -1.68
CA LEU A 62 -0.64 9.06 -2.60
C LEU A 62 -1.15 8.92 -4.05
N LYS A 63 -2.34 8.34 -4.24
CA LYS A 63 -3.00 8.28 -5.54
C LYS A 63 -3.36 9.67 -6.06
N GLY A 64 -3.98 10.50 -5.21
CA GLY A 64 -4.40 11.86 -5.58
C GLY A 64 -3.22 12.75 -5.94
N GLY A 65 -2.20 12.80 -5.08
CA GLY A 65 -0.98 13.57 -5.32
C GLY A 65 -0.21 13.07 -6.54
N GLY A 66 -0.06 11.74 -6.69
CA GLY A 66 0.58 11.15 -7.86
C GLY A 66 -0.17 11.48 -9.15
N LYS A 67 -1.50 11.44 -9.15
CA LYS A 67 -2.33 11.83 -10.31
C LYS A 67 -2.10 13.31 -10.68
N LEU A 68 -2.25 14.22 -9.72
CA LEU A 68 -2.03 15.65 -9.94
C LEU A 68 -0.62 15.93 -10.48
N PHE A 69 0.41 15.32 -9.88
CA PHE A 69 1.78 15.52 -10.31
C PHE A 69 2.01 15.03 -11.75
N ASN A 70 1.45 13.87 -12.13
CA ASN A 70 1.52 13.39 -13.51
C ASN A 70 0.72 14.26 -14.50
N GLU A 71 -0.38 14.88 -14.08
CA GLU A 71 -1.13 15.84 -14.90
C GLU A 71 -0.31 17.11 -15.16
N LEU A 72 0.32 17.67 -14.12
CA LEU A 72 1.21 18.81 -14.25
C LEU A 72 2.43 18.48 -15.12
N ALA A 73 3.03 17.31 -14.91
CA ALA A 73 4.18 16.85 -15.68
C ALA A 73 3.88 16.69 -17.17
N LYS A 74 2.67 16.26 -17.54
CA LYS A 74 2.22 16.17 -18.95
C LYS A 74 2.06 17.53 -19.62
N ALA A 75 1.80 18.58 -18.84
CA ALA A 75 1.65 19.94 -19.36
C ALA A 75 2.99 20.69 -19.50
N ALA A 76 4.08 20.12 -19.00
CA ALA A 76 5.43 20.68 -19.08
C ALA A 76 6.25 19.98 -20.18
N ASP A 77 7.24 20.69 -20.72
CA ASP A 77 8.28 20.09 -21.56
C ASP A 77 9.44 19.64 -20.66
N LEU A 78 9.47 18.36 -20.32
CA LEU A 78 10.43 17.81 -19.36
C LEU A 78 11.76 17.49 -20.04
N THR A 79 12.86 17.79 -19.36
CA THR A 79 14.17 17.27 -19.76
C THR A 79 14.23 15.75 -19.58
N LYS A 80 15.28 15.12 -20.13
CA LYS A 80 15.52 13.68 -19.93
C LYS A 80 15.69 13.32 -18.46
N GLU A 81 16.40 14.16 -17.72
CA GLU A 81 16.66 14.00 -16.28
C GLU A 81 15.35 14.11 -15.48
N GLN A 82 14.51 15.10 -15.81
CA GLN A 82 13.20 15.27 -15.17
C GLN A 82 12.25 14.10 -15.48
N THR A 83 12.30 13.57 -16.72
CA THR A 83 11.53 12.40 -17.11
C THR A 83 11.96 11.14 -16.34
N ALA A 84 13.27 10.96 -16.15
CA ALA A 84 13.80 9.88 -15.31
C ALA A 84 13.35 10.02 -13.85
N LEU A 85 13.45 11.23 -13.29
CA LEU A 85 13.01 11.50 -11.91
C LEU A 85 11.50 11.26 -11.72
N LEU A 86 10.67 11.61 -12.71
CA LEU A 86 9.23 11.32 -12.68
C LEU A 86 8.97 9.81 -12.68
N LYS A 87 9.75 9.03 -13.45
CA LYS A 87 9.65 7.57 -13.45
C LYS A 87 10.00 7.00 -12.08
N ASP A 88 11.09 7.46 -11.45
CA ASP A 88 11.52 7.00 -10.13
C ASP A 88 10.48 7.36 -9.05
N PHE A 89 9.95 8.58 -9.10
CA PHE A 89 8.82 9.00 -8.25
C PHE A 89 7.62 8.06 -8.41
N ASN A 90 7.22 7.77 -9.65
CA ASN A 90 6.07 6.90 -9.92
C ASN A 90 6.30 5.47 -9.41
N GLN A 91 7.54 4.95 -9.48
CA GLN A 91 7.90 3.67 -8.89
C GLN A 91 7.81 3.70 -7.37
N ALA A 92 8.39 4.71 -6.71
CA ALA A 92 8.32 4.85 -5.25
C ALA A 92 6.88 5.00 -4.75
N ASN A 93 6.09 5.85 -5.42
CA ASN A 93 4.68 6.07 -5.10
C ASN A 93 3.87 4.78 -5.26
N GLY A 94 4.05 4.06 -6.38
CA GLY A 94 3.40 2.78 -6.62
C GLY A 94 3.78 1.69 -5.60
N TYR A 95 5.05 1.67 -5.16
CA TYR A 95 5.52 0.75 -4.13
C TYR A 95 4.82 1.02 -2.78
N LEU A 96 4.77 2.27 -2.34
CA LEU A 96 4.11 2.61 -1.07
C LEU A 96 2.60 2.37 -1.12
N ILE A 97 1.93 2.75 -2.22
CA ILE A 97 0.50 2.44 -2.43
C ILE A 97 0.25 0.94 -2.31
N SER A 98 1.09 0.12 -2.95
CA SER A 98 1.02 -1.34 -2.88
C SER A 98 1.12 -1.83 -1.44
N LYS A 99 2.16 -1.39 -0.72
CA LYS A 99 2.44 -1.84 0.66
C LYS A 99 1.37 -1.44 1.66
N PHE A 100 0.87 -0.22 1.60
CA PHE A 100 -0.23 0.19 2.47
C PHE A 100 -1.54 -0.52 2.11
N ALA A 101 -1.82 -0.75 0.82
CA ALA A 101 -3.00 -1.50 0.39
C ALA A 101 -2.96 -2.98 0.82
N GLU A 102 -1.77 -3.61 0.83
CA GLU A 102 -1.56 -4.96 1.37
C GLU A 102 -1.97 -5.03 2.85
N VAL A 103 -1.55 -4.05 3.66
CA VAL A 103 -1.91 -3.96 5.10
C VAL A 103 -3.42 -3.78 5.27
N VAL A 104 -4.03 -2.85 4.53
CA VAL A 104 -5.49 -2.62 4.56
C VAL A 104 -6.23 -3.93 4.28
N THR A 105 -5.90 -4.58 3.17
CA THR A 105 -6.55 -5.81 2.71
C THR A 105 -6.40 -6.93 3.74
N GLN A 106 -5.25 -7.04 4.40
CA GLN A 106 -5.05 -8.05 5.42
C GLN A 106 -5.94 -7.80 6.64
N ILE A 107 -5.96 -6.59 7.18
CA ILE A 107 -6.75 -6.27 8.37
C ILE A 107 -8.25 -6.47 8.09
N GLU A 108 -8.74 -6.15 6.89
CA GLU A 108 -10.12 -6.42 6.49
C GLU A 108 -10.46 -7.90 6.50
N ARG A 109 -9.56 -8.76 6.00
CA ARG A 109 -9.74 -10.21 6.08
C ARG A 109 -9.76 -10.71 7.52
N LEU A 110 -8.88 -10.19 8.36
CA LEU A 110 -8.82 -10.56 9.79
C LEU A 110 -10.08 -10.14 10.55
N GLN A 111 -10.62 -8.95 10.25
CA GLN A 111 -11.87 -8.47 10.84
C GLN A 111 -13.06 -9.39 10.50
N VAL A 112 -13.12 -9.91 9.27
CA VAL A 112 -14.17 -10.87 8.88
C VAL A 112 -14.06 -12.17 9.69
N VAL A 113 -12.83 -12.67 9.92
CA VAL A 113 -12.60 -13.87 10.74
C VAL A 113 -12.93 -13.63 12.21
N ALA A 114 -12.62 -12.45 12.75
CA ALA A 114 -12.90 -12.10 14.15
C ALA A 114 -14.41 -12.06 14.48
N ASN A 115 -15.25 -11.79 13.47
CA ASN A 115 -16.70 -11.63 13.61
C ASN A 115 -17.49 -12.87 13.15
N ALA A 116 -16.81 -13.93 12.72
CA ALA A 116 -17.40 -15.19 12.27
C ALA A 116 -17.46 -16.20 13.40
#